data_AF-A0A0C1U7J3-F1
#
_entry.id   AF-A0A0C1U7J3-F1
#
_cell.length_a   1.000
_cell.length_b   1.000
_cell.length_c   1.000
_cell.angle_alpha   90.00
_cell.angle_beta   90.00
_cell.angle_gamma   90.00
#
_symmetry.space_group_name_H-M   'P 1'
#
loop_
_entity.id
_entity.type
_entity.pdbx_description
1 polymer ?
#
loop_
_entity_poly.entity_id
_entity_poly.type
_entity_poly.pdbx_seq_one_letter_code
_entity_poly.pdbx_strand_id
1 'polypeptide(L)'
;MSIIKRILHEKSRIDRFDFEEFVKYTVDILANSSEFDKVNLVNEVNDIGIDIVAEKKEEILLIEVKKANLIGTEYIYQMNNIRNSKASEKYNRKLVKLVLLNSGDFTNEAKDIAEKLNIVLWDYKTLFEIREFNKKSSEVYKIIYERAQEEILVDRLKSISSGKKEWSNYQKCIADIFEFLFYPSLDTPRYEITDYDGANRRDIILENQSNSGFWKNIRELYKGEYIVVDAKNYSDFIGKKPVIEIAHYLKPYGCGMFGILACRKGIEDSAFYAMKEQWIGNGKLIICLDDEEIMEMLDIKRNNGIPEEIIKRKIADFRMKL
;
A
#
# COMPACT_ATOMS: atom_id res chain seq x y z
N MET A 1 1.39 -1.09 -16.04
CA MET A 1 1.41 -1.35 -14.58
C MET A 1 1.20 -0.02 -13.88
N SER A 2 0.33 0.10 -12.86
CA SER A 2 0.15 1.38 -12.15
C SER A 2 1.47 1.80 -11.50
N ILE A 3 1.69 3.11 -11.32
CA ILE A 3 2.91 3.63 -10.66
C ILE A 3 3.13 2.95 -9.30
N ILE A 4 2.06 2.76 -8.53
CA ILE A 4 2.09 2.06 -7.24
C ILE A 4 2.56 0.60 -7.40
N LYS A 5 2.03 -0.16 -8.36
CA LYS A 5 2.51 -1.53 -8.61
C LYS A 5 3.97 -1.57 -9.03
N ARG A 6 4.47 -0.53 -9.72
CA ARG A 6 5.90 -0.40 -10.07
C ARG A 6 6.74 -0.06 -8.84
N ILE A 7 6.28 0.85 -7.98
CA ILE A 7 6.92 1.20 -6.70
C ILE A 7 6.97 0.00 -5.75
N LEU A 8 5.87 -0.74 -5.61
CA LEU A 8 5.81 -1.95 -4.77
C LEU A 8 6.66 -3.09 -5.34
N HIS A 9 6.67 -3.26 -6.66
CA HIS A 9 7.57 -4.20 -7.30
C HIS A 9 9.03 -3.81 -7.08
N GLU A 10 9.33 -2.51 -7.11
CA GLU A 10 10.65 -1.97 -6.80
C GLU A 10 11.02 -2.21 -5.33
N LYS A 11 10.09 -1.98 -4.39
CA LYS A 11 10.28 -2.28 -2.97
C LYS A 11 10.57 -3.77 -2.75
N SER A 12 9.76 -4.66 -3.30
CA SER A 12 9.96 -6.11 -3.21
C SER A 12 11.31 -6.57 -3.82
N ARG A 13 11.82 -5.84 -4.81
CA ARG A 13 13.17 -6.06 -5.34
C ARG A 13 14.25 -5.55 -4.36
N ILE A 14 14.10 -4.35 -3.82
CA ILE A 14 15.02 -3.76 -2.82
C ILE A 14 15.08 -4.59 -1.53
N ASP A 15 13.95 -5.12 -1.08
CA ASP A 15 13.84 -5.96 0.12
C ASP A 15 14.64 -7.26 0.02
N ARG A 16 14.89 -7.74 -1.21
CA ARG A 16 15.71 -8.93 -1.47
C ARG A 16 17.21 -8.65 -1.50
N PHE A 17 17.62 -7.39 -1.61
CA PHE A 17 19.03 -7.05 -1.54
C PHE A 17 19.58 -7.31 -0.14
N ASP A 18 20.89 -7.50 0.00
CA ASP A 18 21.58 -7.23 1.26
C ASP A 18 21.89 -5.72 1.39
N PHE A 19 22.70 -5.33 2.37
CA PHE A 19 23.09 -3.93 2.56
C PHE A 19 24.01 -3.42 1.43
N GLU A 20 25.04 -4.18 1.07
CA GLU A 20 26.00 -3.79 0.04
C GLU A 20 25.35 -3.69 -1.34
N GLU A 21 24.47 -4.64 -1.66
CA GLU A 21 23.67 -4.66 -2.88
C GLU A 21 22.76 -3.43 -2.97
N PHE A 22 22.15 -3.01 -1.86
CA PHE A 22 21.31 -1.81 -1.83
C PHE A 22 22.12 -0.51 -1.99
N VAL A 23 23.31 -0.45 -1.40
CA VAL A 23 24.25 0.67 -1.59
C VAL A 23 24.70 0.76 -3.05
N LYS A 24 25.13 -0.36 -3.66
CA LYS A 24 25.49 -0.43 -5.09
C LYS A 24 24.32 -0.02 -5.98
N TYR A 25 23.13 -0.53 -5.70
CA TYR A 25 21.91 -0.18 -6.42
C TYR A 25 21.61 1.33 -6.38
N THR A 26 21.77 1.95 -5.21
CA THR A 26 21.62 3.40 -5.05
C THR A 26 22.62 4.16 -5.90
N VAL A 27 23.90 3.79 -5.85
CA VAL A 27 24.94 4.43 -6.67
C VAL A 27 24.62 4.33 -8.16
N ASP A 28 24.16 3.16 -8.62
CA ASP A 28 23.77 2.96 -10.01
C ASP A 28 22.61 3.88 -10.43
N ILE A 29 21.59 4.08 -9.57
CA ILE A 29 20.49 5.02 -9.85
C ILE A 29 21.03 6.44 -10.00
N LEU A 30 21.82 6.90 -9.03
CA LEU A 30 22.30 8.28 -8.98
C LEU A 30 23.27 8.56 -10.14
N ALA A 31 24.22 7.66 -10.41
CA ALA A 31 25.22 7.81 -11.46
C ALA A 31 24.62 7.79 -12.87
N ASN A 32 23.50 7.09 -13.07
CA ASN A 32 22.75 7.10 -14.33
C ASN A 32 21.75 8.26 -14.45
N SER A 33 21.67 9.13 -13.44
CA SER A 33 20.80 10.30 -13.52
C SER A 33 21.50 11.50 -14.15
N SER A 34 20.72 12.34 -14.83
CA SER A 34 21.22 13.61 -15.35
C SER A 34 21.38 14.68 -14.27
N GLU A 35 21.03 14.39 -13.01
CA GLU A 35 21.05 15.35 -11.92
C GLU A 35 22.42 15.51 -11.24
N PHE A 36 23.27 14.49 -11.32
CA PHE A 36 24.56 14.45 -10.62
C PHE A 36 25.72 14.45 -11.60
N ASP A 37 26.69 15.32 -11.36
CA ASP A 37 27.92 15.39 -12.14
C ASP A 37 28.89 14.24 -11.79
N LYS A 38 28.85 13.80 -10.53
CA LYS A 38 29.74 12.76 -9.99
C LYS A 38 29.10 12.05 -8.81
N VAL A 39 29.24 10.73 -8.73
CA VAL A 39 28.79 9.90 -7.59
C VAL A 39 29.92 8.95 -7.18
N ASN A 40 30.27 8.91 -5.90
CA ASN A 40 31.33 8.02 -5.40
C ASN A 40 30.90 7.33 -4.09
N LEU A 41 31.33 6.09 -3.92
CA LEU A 41 31.33 5.41 -2.62
C LEU A 41 32.42 5.99 -1.71
N VAL A 42 32.12 6.09 -0.42
CA VAL A 42 33.10 6.43 0.60
C VAL A 42 33.71 5.13 1.14
N ASN A 43 35.04 5.07 1.22
CA ASN A 43 35.75 3.90 1.75
C ASN A 43 36.07 4.09 3.24
N GLU A 44 36.20 2.99 3.98
CA GLU A 44 36.42 2.91 5.45
C GLU A 44 37.52 3.85 6.00
N VAL A 45 38.57 4.13 5.22
CA VAL A 45 39.69 4.99 5.64
C VAL A 45 39.27 6.46 5.83
N ASN A 46 38.14 6.88 5.25
CA ASN A 46 37.60 8.25 5.34
C ASN A 46 36.15 8.28 5.85
N ASP A 47 35.68 7.19 6.46
CA ASP A 47 34.30 7.06 6.89
C ASP A 47 34.00 7.98 8.08
N ILE A 48 33.01 8.86 7.89
CA ILE A 48 32.48 9.77 8.91
C ILE A 48 31.01 9.45 9.21
N GLY A 49 30.57 8.23 8.88
CA GLY A 49 29.17 7.80 8.87
C GLY A 49 28.45 8.28 7.61
N ILE A 50 29.11 8.20 6.45
CA ILE A 50 28.53 8.54 5.14
C ILE A 50 28.97 7.47 4.14
N ASP A 51 28.00 6.81 3.50
CA ASP A 51 28.25 5.76 2.51
C ASP A 51 28.50 6.31 1.09
N ILE A 52 27.80 7.37 0.68
CA ILE A 52 27.80 7.88 -0.71
C ILE A 52 27.98 9.40 -0.72
N VAL A 53 28.81 9.89 -1.64
CA VAL A 53 28.92 11.32 -1.98
C VAL A 53 28.44 11.55 -3.41
N ALA A 54 27.41 12.36 -3.58
CA ALA A 54 26.87 12.76 -4.89
C ALA A 54 27.02 14.28 -5.09
N GLU A 55 27.71 14.68 -6.16
CA GLU A 55 27.97 16.08 -6.49
C GLU A 55 27.03 16.59 -7.58
N LYS A 56 26.45 17.76 -7.35
CA LYS A 56 25.78 18.61 -8.34
C LYS A 56 26.62 19.87 -8.60
N LYS A 57 26.19 20.69 -9.56
CA LYS A 57 26.92 21.91 -9.96
C LYS A 57 27.20 22.86 -8.79
N GLU A 58 26.24 23.05 -7.89
CA GLU A 58 26.34 23.98 -6.74
C GLU A 58 26.20 23.29 -5.37
N GLU A 59 25.86 22.00 -5.35
CA GLU A 59 25.54 21.26 -4.13
C GLU A 59 26.30 19.94 -4.04
N ILE A 60 26.56 19.47 -2.83
CA ILE A 60 27.09 18.14 -2.54
C ILE A 60 26.16 17.46 -1.55
N LEU A 61 25.72 16.25 -1.89
CA LEU A 61 24.95 15.39 -1.01
C LEU A 61 25.89 14.40 -0.33
N LEU A 62 25.86 14.39 1.00
CA LEU A 62 26.47 13.35 1.83
C LEU A 62 25.34 12.42 2.27
N ILE A 63 25.32 11.23 1.69
CA ILE A 63 24.22 10.28 1.82
C ILE A 63 24.66 9.13 2.73
N GLU A 64 24.01 9.03 3.88
CA GLU A 64 24.08 7.87 4.76
C GLU A 64 22.95 6.90 4.40
N VAL A 65 23.28 5.62 4.22
CA VAL A 65 22.34 4.59 3.80
C VAL A 65 22.01 3.69 4.98
N LYS A 66 20.72 3.38 5.11
CA LYS A 66 20.18 2.41 6.05
C LYS A 66 19.28 1.44 5.33
N LYS A 67 19.31 0.20 5.84
CA LYS A 67 18.45 -0.87 5.37
C LYS A 67 17.55 -1.32 6.52
N ALA A 68 16.44 -0.62 6.69
CA ALA A 68 15.45 -0.93 7.71
C ALA A 68 14.03 -0.73 7.15
N ASN A 69 13.06 -1.48 7.66
CA ASN A 69 11.66 -1.33 7.23
C ASN A 69 11.07 0.02 7.63
N LEU A 70 11.44 0.54 8.80
CA LEU A 70 10.97 1.80 9.35
C LEU A 70 12.06 2.43 10.22
N ILE A 71 12.36 3.71 10.00
CA ILE A 71 13.33 4.47 10.79
C ILE A 71 12.63 5.54 11.62
N GLY A 72 12.92 5.54 12.92
CA GLY A 72 12.56 6.59 13.86
C GLY A 72 13.60 7.72 13.93
N THR A 73 13.65 8.42 15.07
CA THR A 73 14.42 9.67 15.21
C THR A 73 15.91 9.46 15.47
N GLU A 74 16.33 8.25 15.89
CA GLU A 74 17.70 7.97 16.34
C GLU A 74 18.76 8.31 15.28
N TYR A 75 18.54 7.89 14.03
CA TYR A 75 19.50 8.07 12.94
C TYR A 75 19.60 9.53 12.50
N ILE A 76 18.53 10.30 12.64
CA ILE A 76 18.52 11.73 12.31
C ILE A 76 19.39 12.50 13.32
N TYR A 77 19.28 12.17 14.61
CA TYR A 77 20.15 12.75 15.63
C TYR A 77 21.62 12.35 15.44
N GLN A 78 21.89 11.11 15.02
CA GLN A 78 23.24 10.67 14.65
C GLN A 78 23.80 11.49 13.48
N MET A 79 23.02 11.67 12.41
CA MET A 79 23.41 12.47 11.25
C MET A 79 23.66 13.94 11.58
N ASN A 80 22.91 14.52 12.52
CA ASN A 80 23.13 15.90 12.95
C ASN A 80 24.52 16.12 13.56
N ASN A 81 25.12 15.08 14.17
CA ASN A 81 26.49 15.16 14.68
C ASN A 81 27.53 15.20 13.54
N ILE A 82 27.24 14.57 12.39
CA ILE A 82 28.10 14.59 11.20
C ILE A 82 28.21 16.00 10.63
N ARG A 83 27.13 16.79 10.70
CA ARG A 83 27.11 18.21 10.27
C ARG A 83 28.18 19.06 10.96
N ASN A 84 28.52 18.71 12.20
CA ASN A 84 29.51 19.41 13.03
C ASN A 84 30.93 18.85 12.88
N SER A 85 31.13 17.84 12.02
CA SER A 85 32.42 17.21 11.75
C SER A 85 33.03 17.71 10.43
N LYS A 86 34.30 17.32 10.15
CA LYS A 86 35.22 17.77 9.07
C LYS A 86 34.67 17.84 7.62
N ALA A 87 33.42 17.45 7.37
CA ALA A 87 32.73 17.57 6.09
C ALA A 87 32.59 19.02 5.59
N SER A 88 32.39 19.99 6.49
CA SER A 88 32.26 21.41 6.13
C SER A 88 33.58 22.05 5.66
N GLU A 89 34.73 21.59 6.16
CA GLU A 89 36.05 22.14 5.79
C GLU A 89 36.56 21.64 4.43
N LYS A 90 36.18 20.43 4.01
CA LYS A 90 36.69 19.79 2.77
C LYS A 90 36.04 20.33 1.49
N TYR A 91 34.85 20.90 1.56
CA TYR A 91 34.02 21.25 0.40
C TYR A 91 33.71 22.75 0.28
N ASN A 92 34.61 23.59 0.77
CA ASN A 92 34.57 25.05 0.98
C ASN A 92 34.02 25.98 -0.15
N ARG A 93 33.51 25.43 -1.27
CA ARG A 93 32.92 26.16 -2.41
C ARG A 93 31.50 25.72 -2.82
N LYS A 94 30.95 24.62 -2.30
CA LYS A 94 29.59 24.12 -2.64
C LYS A 94 28.74 23.92 -1.38
N LEU A 95 27.42 24.08 -1.51
CA LEU A 95 26.49 23.83 -0.41
C LEU A 95 26.43 22.34 -0.07
N VAL A 96 26.67 21.96 1.18
CA VAL A 96 26.60 20.57 1.63
C VAL A 96 25.21 20.29 2.22
N LYS A 97 24.54 19.24 1.73
CA LYS A 97 23.30 18.70 2.29
C LYS A 97 23.53 17.29 2.80
N LEU A 98 22.98 17.01 3.98
CA LEU A 98 22.94 15.67 4.56
C LEU A 98 21.68 14.96 4.08
N VAL A 99 21.84 13.70 3.67
CA VAL A 99 20.74 12.85 3.22
C VAL A 99 20.76 11.55 4.02
N LEU A 100 19.65 11.22 4.67
CA LEU A 100 19.42 9.88 5.22
C LEU A 100 18.60 9.10 4.20
N LEU A 101 19.18 8.06 3.61
CA LEU A 101 18.50 7.15 2.70
C LEU A 101 18.10 5.87 3.44
N ASN A 102 16.82 5.49 3.36
CA ASN A 102 16.34 4.20 3.87
C ASN A 102 15.74 3.31 2.76
N SER A 103 15.93 2.00 2.87
CA SER A 103 15.21 1.02 2.01
C SER A 103 13.71 0.94 2.34
N GLY A 104 13.33 1.27 3.57
CA GLY A 104 11.96 1.31 4.05
C GLY A 104 11.40 2.72 4.16
N ASP A 105 10.56 2.95 5.16
CA ASP A 105 9.88 4.22 5.41
C ASP A 105 10.49 4.95 6.64
N PHE A 106 10.03 6.16 6.90
CA PHE A 106 10.36 6.95 8.10
C PHE A 106 9.09 7.24 8.90
N THR A 107 9.21 7.27 10.23
CA THR A 107 8.10 7.73 11.07
C THR A 107 7.82 9.23 10.86
N ASN A 108 6.64 9.71 11.25
CA ASN A 108 6.31 11.12 11.09
C ASN A 108 7.17 12.00 12.01
N GLU A 109 7.47 11.53 13.22
CA GLU A 109 8.36 12.22 14.15
C GLU A 109 9.77 12.36 13.55
N ALA A 110 10.23 11.33 12.85
CA ALA A 110 11.49 11.36 12.12
C ALA A 110 11.44 12.44 11.02
N LYS A 111 10.39 12.49 10.20
CA LYS A 111 10.23 13.53 9.16
C LYS A 111 10.24 14.94 9.75
N ASP A 112 9.47 15.18 10.81
CA ASP A 112 9.39 16.47 11.49
C ASP A 112 10.74 16.93 12.05
N ILE A 113 11.51 16.01 12.64
CA ILE A 113 12.82 16.33 13.20
C ILE A 113 13.87 16.54 12.10
N ALA A 114 13.83 15.74 11.03
CA ALA A 114 14.71 15.89 9.89
C ALA A 114 14.53 17.25 9.22
N GLU A 115 13.28 17.72 9.06
CA GLU A 115 12.97 19.05 8.53
C GLU A 115 13.58 20.16 9.42
N LYS A 116 13.37 20.08 10.74
CA LYS A 116 13.94 21.04 11.72
C LYS A 116 15.47 21.08 11.69
N LEU A 117 16.11 19.94 11.44
CA LEU A 117 17.57 19.82 11.39
C LEU A 117 18.15 20.00 9.98
N ASN A 118 17.30 20.28 8.98
CA ASN A 118 17.66 20.41 7.57
C ASN A 118 18.44 19.18 7.04
N ILE A 119 17.97 17.99 7.41
CA ILE A 119 18.42 16.70 6.90
C ILE A 119 17.38 16.22 5.90
N VAL A 120 17.84 15.89 4.69
CA VAL A 120 16.96 15.37 3.64
C VAL A 120 16.71 13.88 3.89
N LEU A 121 15.46 13.44 3.81
CA LEU A 121 15.12 12.02 3.91
C LEU A 121 14.80 11.48 2.52
N TRP A 122 15.47 10.40 2.13
CA TRP A 122 15.15 9.64 0.93
C TRP A 122 14.70 8.24 1.34
N ASP A 123 13.63 7.77 0.71
CA ASP A 123 13.17 6.39 0.84
C ASP A 123 13.28 5.66 -0.51
N TYR A 124 12.91 4.37 -0.54
CA TYR A 124 12.84 3.58 -1.77
C TYR A 124 11.95 4.22 -2.85
N LYS A 125 10.98 5.02 -2.39
CA LYS A 125 10.03 5.78 -3.18
C LYS A 125 10.77 6.94 -3.88
N THR A 126 11.59 7.71 -3.18
CA THR A 126 12.49 8.72 -3.78
C THR A 126 13.48 8.12 -4.77
N LEU A 127 14.08 6.96 -4.48
CA LEU A 127 14.98 6.28 -5.43
C LEU A 127 14.27 5.88 -6.73
N PHE A 128 13.03 5.38 -6.60
CA PHE A 128 12.19 5.07 -7.75
C PHE A 128 11.92 6.33 -8.58
N GLU A 129 11.64 7.46 -7.94
CA GLU A 129 11.45 8.74 -8.63
C GLU A 129 12.69 9.17 -9.40
N ILE A 130 13.87 9.22 -8.75
CA ILE A 130 15.12 9.61 -9.42
C ILE A 130 15.36 8.73 -10.65
N ARG A 131 15.10 7.42 -10.53
CA ARG A 131 15.23 6.46 -11.63
C ARG A 131 14.22 6.69 -12.76
N GLU A 132 12.99 7.13 -12.45
CA GLU A 132 11.92 7.34 -13.42
C GLU A 132 11.92 8.76 -14.02
N PHE A 133 12.40 9.79 -13.30
CA PHE A 133 12.64 11.12 -13.85
C PHE A 133 13.65 11.07 -15.01
N ASN A 134 14.63 10.16 -14.94
CA ASN A 134 15.53 9.84 -16.05
C ASN A 134 14.80 9.27 -17.29
N LYS A 135 13.54 8.87 -17.14
CA LYS A 135 12.63 8.39 -18.20
C LYS A 135 11.44 9.34 -18.41
N LYS A 136 11.65 10.66 -18.53
CA LYS A 136 10.65 11.67 -18.96
C LYS A 136 9.19 11.42 -18.48
N SER A 137 8.84 11.89 -17.27
CA SER A 137 7.44 12.20 -16.86
C SER A 137 7.45 12.93 -15.50
N SER A 138 7.25 14.26 -15.39
CA SER A 138 6.04 15.14 -15.43
C SER A 138 5.47 15.46 -14.03
N GLU A 139 4.97 16.70 -13.82
CA GLU A 139 4.39 17.22 -12.55
C GLU A 139 3.35 16.30 -11.89
N VAL A 140 2.76 15.37 -12.65
CA VAL A 140 1.82 14.35 -12.16
C VAL A 140 2.43 13.47 -11.06
N TYR A 141 3.73 13.16 -11.14
CA TYR A 141 4.40 12.35 -10.11
C TYR A 141 4.50 13.08 -8.77
N LYS A 142 4.80 14.38 -8.80
CA LYS A 142 4.89 15.22 -7.61
C LYS A 142 3.53 15.36 -6.90
N ILE A 143 2.45 15.50 -7.67
CA ILE A 143 1.07 15.56 -7.14
C ILE A 143 0.63 14.25 -6.47
N ILE A 144 1.07 13.09 -6.97
CA ILE A 144 0.78 11.78 -6.36
C ILE A 144 1.48 11.61 -5.02
N TYR A 145 2.61 12.28 -4.78
CA TYR A 145 3.37 12.21 -3.54
C TYR A 145 2.92 13.19 -2.45
N GLU A 146 2.40 14.36 -2.83
CA GLU A 146 1.88 15.34 -1.88
C GLU A 146 0.53 14.91 -1.27
N ARG A 147 -0.20 13.99 -1.93
CA ARG A 147 -1.49 13.48 -1.46
C ARG A 147 -1.34 12.12 -0.78
N ALA A 148 -1.96 11.98 0.40
CA ALA A 148 -2.01 10.69 1.10
C ALA A 148 -2.66 9.63 0.19
N GLN A 149 -2.11 8.41 0.18
CA GLN A 149 -2.55 7.32 -0.68
C GLN A 149 -4.05 7.02 -0.53
N GLU A 150 -4.57 7.21 0.68
CA GLU A 150 -5.98 7.16 1.04
C GLU A 150 -6.82 8.12 0.21
N GLU A 151 -6.41 9.38 0.08
CA GLU A 151 -7.12 10.39 -0.70
C GLU A 151 -7.15 10.04 -2.18
N ILE A 152 -6.05 9.50 -2.71
CA ILE A 152 -5.97 9.07 -4.11
C ILE A 152 -6.95 7.92 -4.36
N LEU A 153 -7.06 6.97 -3.43
CA LEU A 153 -7.98 5.85 -3.53
C LEU A 153 -9.45 6.30 -3.38
N VAL A 154 -9.73 7.23 -2.47
CA VAL A 154 -11.06 7.84 -2.31
C VAL A 154 -11.48 8.57 -3.59
N ASP A 155 -10.63 9.43 -4.14
CA ASP A 155 -10.93 10.17 -5.37
C ASP A 155 -11.13 9.23 -6.55
N ARG A 156 -10.29 8.19 -6.65
CA ARG A 156 -10.44 7.18 -7.69
C ARG A 156 -11.77 6.47 -7.56
N LEU A 157 -12.15 6.02 -6.36
CA LEU A 157 -13.43 5.36 -6.11
C LEU A 157 -14.61 6.26 -6.52
N LYS A 158 -14.59 7.53 -6.12
CA LYS A 158 -15.61 8.53 -6.47
C LYS A 158 -15.68 8.84 -7.97
N SER A 159 -14.54 8.84 -8.66
CA SER A 159 -14.48 9.15 -10.10
C SER A 159 -15.09 8.08 -11.00
N ILE A 160 -15.24 6.85 -10.50
CA ILE A 160 -15.78 5.72 -11.26
C ILE A 160 -17.32 5.81 -11.22
N SER A 161 -17.96 6.02 -12.37
CA SER A 161 -19.42 6.03 -12.44
C SER A 161 -20.01 4.65 -12.12
N SER A 162 -21.19 4.62 -11.49
CA SER A 162 -21.92 3.37 -11.30
C SER A 162 -22.43 2.80 -12.63
N GLY A 163 -22.63 1.48 -12.68
CA GLY A 163 -23.16 0.77 -13.85
C GLY A 163 -22.15 -0.15 -14.54
N LYS A 164 -22.68 -0.98 -15.44
CA LYS A 164 -21.92 -2.05 -16.12
C LYS A 164 -20.71 -1.55 -16.92
N LYS A 165 -20.78 -0.34 -17.46
CA LYS A 165 -19.71 0.25 -18.30
C LYS A 165 -18.39 0.37 -17.56
N GLU A 166 -18.43 0.78 -16.30
CA GLU A 166 -17.25 1.04 -15.46
C GLU A 166 -16.96 -0.09 -14.46
N TRP A 167 -17.68 -1.22 -14.56
CA TRP A 167 -17.59 -2.34 -13.62
C TRP A 167 -16.15 -2.86 -13.44
N SER A 168 -15.40 -3.02 -14.54
CA SER A 168 -14.02 -3.49 -14.47
C SER A 168 -13.10 -2.51 -13.74
N ASN A 169 -13.36 -1.20 -13.86
CA ASN A 169 -12.59 -0.16 -13.18
C ASN A 169 -12.91 -0.15 -11.69
N TYR A 170 -14.19 -0.29 -11.33
CA TYR A 170 -14.64 -0.43 -9.96
C TYR A 170 -14.01 -1.64 -9.27
N GLN A 171 -14.12 -2.82 -9.87
CA GLN A 171 -13.57 -4.04 -9.33
C GLN A 171 -12.06 -3.94 -9.08
N LYS A 172 -11.31 -3.37 -10.02
CA LYS A 172 -9.89 -3.13 -9.85
C LYS A 172 -9.60 -2.11 -8.74
N CYS A 173 -10.43 -1.08 -8.62
CA CYS A 173 -10.32 -0.10 -7.53
C CYS A 173 -10.54 -0.75 -6.15
N ILE A 174 -11.57 -1.60 -6.01
CA ILE A 174 -11.83 -2.35 -4.78
C ILE A 174 -10.67 -3.28 -4.45
N ALA A 175 -10.12 -4.01 -5.43
CA ALA A 175 -8.95 -4.86 -5.20
C ALA A 175 -7.74 -4.07 -4.70
N ASP A 176 -7.43 -2.94 -5.34
CA ASP A 176 -6.31 -2.07 -4.96
C ASP A 176 -6.53 -1.46 -3.56
N ILE A 177 -7.79 -1.13 -3.20
CA ILE A 177 -8.15 -0.63 -1.86
C ILE A 177 -7.98 -1.72 -0.80
N PHE A 178 -8.47 -2.93 -1.05
CA PHE A 178 -8.36 -4.04 -0.08
C PHE A 178 -6.91 -4.48 0.12
N GLU A 179 -6.11 -4.49 -0.95
CA GLU A 179 -4.65 -4.69 -0.87
C GLU A 179 -4.03 -3.63 0.04
N PHE A 180 -4.33 -2.35 -0.21
CA PHE A 180 -3.80 -1.24 0.58
C PHE A 180 -4.22 -1.32 2.05
N LEU A 181 -5.49 -1.66 2.32
CA LEU A 181 -6.03 -1.73 3.67
C LEU A 181 -5.43 -2.89 4.47
N PHE A 182 -5.40 -4.09 3.91
CA PHE A 182 -5.25 -5.34 4.68
C PHE A 182 -3.93 -6.09 4.48
N TYR A 183 -3.08 -5.69 3.54
CA TYR A 183 -1.72 -6.23 3.48
C TYR A 183 -0.90 -5.78 4.71
N PRO A 184 -0.10 -6.66 5.36
CA PRO A 184 0.23 -8.05 4.98
C PRO A 184 -0.63 -9.14 5.67
N SER A 185 -1.69 -8.77 6.40
CA SER A 185 -2.57 -9.76 7.03
C SER A 185 -3.29 -10.62 5.98
N LEU A 186 -3.66 -9.99 4.88
CA LEU A 186 -4.12 -10.63 3.66
C LEU A 186 -3.07 -10.45 2.57
N ASP A 187 -2.76 -11.52 1.81
CA ASP A 187 -1.84 -11.47 0.67
C ASP A 187 -2.44 -10.65 -0.48
N THR A 188 -1.60 -10.28 -1.44
CA THR A 188 -1.98 -9.53 -2.63
C THR A 188 -3.15 -10.17 -3.38
N PRO A 189 -4.11 -9.36 -3.90
CA PRO A 189 -5.31 -9.89 -4.52
C PRO A 189 -5.00 -10.70 -5.78
N ARG A 190 -5.51 -11.93 -5.82
CA ARG A 190 -5.52 -12.79 -7.00
C ARG A 190 -6.88 -12.68 -7.67
N TYR A 191 -6.87 -12.74 -9.01
CA TYR A 191 -8.08 -12.77 -9.80
C TYR A 191 -8.26 -14.18 -10.34
N GLU A 192 -9.30 -14.89 -9.94
CA GLU A 192 -9.66 -16.13 -10.61
C GLU A 192 -10.34 -15.83 -11.95
N ILE A 193 -9.94 -16.55 -13.00
CA ILE A 193 -10.59 -16.54 -14.31
C ILE A 193 -11.31 -17.88 -14.42
N THR A 194 -12.64 -17.87 -14.57
CA THR A 194 -13.38 -19.09 -14.92
C THR A 194 -13.71 -19.05 -16.42
N ASP A 195 -13.16 -20.01 -17.18
CA ASP A 195 -13.47 -20.19 -18.60
C ASP A 195 -14.59 -21.22 -18.82
N TYR A 196 -15.60 -20.85 -19.61
CA TYR A 196 -15.89 -21.45 -20.94
C TYR A 196 -17.02 -20.69 -21.68
N ASP A 197 -17.86 -19.91 -20.98
CA ASP A 197 -19.07 -19.26 -21.55
C ASP A 197 -19.06 -17.71 -21.55
N GLY A 198 -17.88 -17.09 -21.50
CA GLY A 198 -17.70 -15.76 -22.09
C GLY A 198 -18.43 -14.56 -21.47
N ALA A 199 -18.59 -14.48 -20.15
CA ALA A 199 -19.08 -13.25 -19.50
C ALA A 199 -18.35 -12.88 -18.18
N ASN A 200 -17.01 -13.00 -18.21
CA ASN A 200 -16.03 -12.31 -17.36
C ASN A 200 -16.41 -12.12 -15.87
N ARG A 201 -16.09 -13.12 -15.02
CA ARG A 201 -16.10 -12.96 -13.55
C ARG A 201 -14.67 -13.07 -13.04
N ARG A 202 -14.24 -12.09 -12.25
CA ARG A 202 -12.94 -12.11 -11.57
C ARG A 202 -13.10 -11.74 -10.11
N ASP A 203 -13.82 -12.57 -9.37
CA ASP A 203 -13.93 -12.41 -7.93
C ASP A 203 -12.52 -12.25 -7.33
N ILE A 204 -12.38 -11.28 -6.45
CA ILE A 204 -11.10 -10.90 -5.86
C ILE A 204 -10.87 -11.88 -4.72
N ILE A 205 -9.76 -12.63 -4.76
CA ILE A 205 -9.42 -13.61 -3.74
C ILE A 205 -8.15 -13.15 -3.04
N LEU A 206 -8.25 -12.99 -1.72
CA LEU A 206 -7.15 -12.61 -0.85
C LEU A 206 -6.81 -13.78 0.07
N GLU A 207 -5.56 -14.25 0.06
CA GLU A 207 -5.13 -15.35 0.94
C GLU A 207 -4.88 -14.83 2.37
N ASN A 208 -5.47 -15.49 3.36
CA ASN A 208 -5.38 -15.05 4.75
C ASN A 208 -4.18 -15.67 5.46
N GLN A 209 -3.05 -14.95 5.46
CA GLN A 209 -1.78 -15.36 6.08
C GLN A 209 -1.69 -14.99 7.58
N SER A 210 -2.72 -14.34 8.13
CA SER A 210 -2.64 -13.73 9.45
C SER A 210 -2.58 -14.77 10.59
N ASN A 211 -1.58 -14.66 11.47
CA ASN A 211 -1.40 -15.56 12.62
C ASN A 211 -1.87 -14.96 13.95
N SER A 212 -2.47 -13.78 13.92
CA SER A 212 -2.98 -13.05 15.10
C SER A 212 -4.07 -12.05 14.72
N GLY A 213 -4.82 -11.55 15.70
CA GLY A 213 -5.77 -10.46 15.48
C GLY A 213 -7.02 -10.86 14.69
N PHE A 214 -7.63 -9.86 14.03
CA PHE A 214 -8.94 -10.00 13.41
C PHE A 214 -9.00 -11.08 12.32
N TRP A 215 -8.07 -11.06 11.37
CA TRP A 215 -8.08 -11.99 10.24
C TRP A 215 -7.81 -13.45 10.66
N LYS A 216 -7.00 -13.68 11.71
CA LYS A 216 -6.91 -15.00 12.34
C LYS A 216 -8.27 -15.48 12.85
N ASN A 217 -9.01 -14.62 13.56
CA ASN A 217 -10.34 -14.97 14.06
C ASN A 217 -11.31 -15.27 12.91
N ILE A 218 -11.23 -14.54 11.80
CA ILE A 218 -12.02 -14.85 10.60
C ILE A 218 -11.67 -16.24 10.05
N ARG A 219 -10.37 -16.56 9.97
CA ARG A 219 -9.90 -17.88 9.55
C ARG A 219 -10.46 -19.00 10.41
N GLU A 220 -10.36 -18.87 11.73
CA GLU A 220 -10.75 -19.91 12.68
C GLU A 220 -12.27 -20.06 12.85
N LEU A 221 -13.01 -18.95 12.92
CA LEU A 221 -14.45 -18.97 13.19
C LEU A 221 -15.30 -19.20 11.95
N TYR A 222 -14.83 -18.74 10.79
CA TYR A 222 -15.61 -18.75 9.54
C TYR A 222 -14.90 -19.46 8.40
N LYS A 223 -13.89 -20.30 8.70
CA LYS A 223 -13.09 -21.00 7.68
C LYS A 223 -12.67 -20.01 6.59
N GLY A 224 -12.06 -18.91 7.00
CA GLY A 224 -11.69 -17.80 6.13
C GLY A 224 -10.22 -17.88 5.70
N GLU A 225 -9.76 -19.05 5.24
CA GLU A 225 -8.41 -19.25 4.68
C GLU A 225 -8.18 -18.37 3.45
N TYR A 226 -9.24 -18.14 2.68
CA TYR A 226 -9.31 -17.16 1.62
C TYR A 226 -10.48 -16.23 1.86
N ILE A 227 -10.33 -14.96 1.49
CA ILE A 227 -11.38 -13.96 1.56
C ILE A 227 -11.83 -13.68 0.14
N VAL A 228 -13.07 -14.08 -0.17
CA VAL A 228 -13.70 -13.80 -1.47
C VAL A 228 -14.37 -12.44 -1.41
N VAL A 229 -13.99 -11.55 -2.32
CA VAL A 229 -14.60 -10.22 -2.48
C VAL A 229 -15.22 -10.09 -3.87
N ASP A 230 -16.54 -9.92 -3.91
CA ASP A 230 -17.30 -9.69 -5.15
C ASP A 230 -17.71 -8.21 -5.23
N ALA A 231 -17.17 -7.49 -6.22
CA ALA A 231 -17.40 -6.06 -6.39
C ALA A 231 -18.51 -5.79 -7.42
N LYS A 232 -19.65 -5.28 -6.93
CA LYS A 232 -20.84 -4.96 -7.72
C LYS A 232 -20.98 -3.45 -7.94
N ASN A 233 -20.64 -3.01 -9.16
CA ASN A 233 -20.80 -1.60 -9.58
C ASN A 233 -22.24 -1.28 -10.03
N TYR A 234 -23.25 -1.56 -9.20
CA TYR A 234 -24.65 -1.28 -9.55
C TYR A 234 -25.02 0.15 -9.20
N SER A 235 -25.91 0.75 -9.99
CA SER A 235 -26.46 2.09 -9.70
C SER A 235 -27.53 2.06 -8.61
N ASP A 236 -28.13 0.90 -8.39
CA ASP A 236 -29.15 0.64 -7.38
C ASP A 236 -28.61 -0.23 -6.24
N PHE A 237 -29.43 -0.40 -5.20
CA PHE A 237 -29.12 -1.27 -4.07
C PHE A 237 -28.97 -2.73 -4.52
N ILE A 238 -28.19 -3.49 -3.75
CA ILE A 238 -27.97 -4.91 -4.03
C ILE A 238 -29.17 -5.73 -3.53
N GLY A 239 -29.81 -6.44 -4.45
CA GLY A 239 -30.85 -7.42 -4.14
C GLY A 239 -30.32 -8.86 -3.94
N LYS A 240 -31.23 -9.84 -3.86
CA LYS A 240 -30.91 -11.26 -3.59
C LYS A 240 -29.87 -11.89 -4.53
N LYS A 241 -29.91 -11.60 -5.84
CA LYS A 241 -29.13 -12.33 -6.85
C LYS A 241 -27.61 -12.29 -6.60
N PRO A 242 -26.96 -11.12 -6.42
CA PRO A 242 -25.54 -11.04 -6.08
C PRO A 242 -25.11 -11.82 -4.83
N VAL A 243 -25.97 -11.89 -3.80
CA VAL A 243 -25.70 -12.69 -2.60
C VAL A 243 -25.62 -14.18 -2.92
N ILE A 244 -26.52 -14.69 -3.78
CA ILE A 244 -26.48 -16.08 -4.22
C ILE A 244 -25.26 -16.34 -5.10
N GLU A 245 -24.87 -15.38 -5.95
CA GLU A 245 -23.68 -15.49 -6.79
C GLU A 245 -22.41 -15.66 -5.95
N ILE A 246 -22.14 -14.78 -4.98
CA ILE A 246 -20.96 -14.91 -4.11
C ILE A 246 -21.03 -16.19 -3.26
N ALA A 247 -22.22 -16.59 -2.80
CA ALA A 247 -22.40 -17.80 -2.01
C ALA A 247 -21.97 -19.08 -2.73
N HIS A 248 -21.97 -19.12 -4.07
CA HIS A 248 -21.50 -20.29 -4.83
C HIS A 248 -19.99 -20.54 -4.73
N TYR A 249 -19.20 -19.50 -4.44
CA TYR A 249 -17.76 -19.59 -4.25
C TYR A 249 -17.38 -20.05 -2.84
N LEU A 250 -18.24 -19.78 -1.85
CA LEU A 250 -18.00 -20.12 -0.46
C LEU A 250 -18.22 -21.62 -0.22
N LYS A 251 -17.12 -22.34 0.03
CA LYS A 251 -17.08 -23.80 0.22
C LYS A 251 -16.02 -24.15 1.28
N PRO A 252 -16.29 -25.12 2.17
CA PRO A 252 -15.41 -25.45 3.29
C PRO A 252 -14.07 -26.07 2.88
N TYR A 253 -13.96 -26.61 1.67
CA TYR A 253 -12.72 -27.16 1.09
C TYR A 253 -12.21 -26.33 -0.10
N GLY A 254 -12.74 -25.11 -0.28
CA GLY A 254 -12.38 -24.18 -1.35
C GLY A 254 -11.95 -22.83 -0.77
N CYS A 255 -12.53 -21.74 -1.25
CA CYS A 255 -12.21 -20.37 -0.81
C CYS A 255 -12.72 -20.02 0.60
N GLY A 256 -13.17 -20.99 1.40
CA GLY A 256 -13.66 -20.74 2.74
C GLY A 256 -15.15 -20.42 2.85
N MET A 257 -15.62 -20.06 4.05
CA MET A 257 -17.04 -19.80 4.34
C MET A 257 -17.34 -18.31 4.62
N PHE A 258 -16.37 -17.42 4.38
CA PHE A 258 -16.52 -15.97 4.56
C PHE A 258 -16.37 -15.22 3.23
N GLY A 259 -17.31 -14.32 2.95
CA GLY A 259 -17.30 -13.49 1.74
C GLY A 259 -17.71 -12.05 2.00
N ILE A 260 -17.20 -11.14 1.18
CA ILE A 260 -17.50 -9.72 1.22
C ILE A 260 -18.09 -9.30 -0.12
N LEU A 261 -19.26 -8.68 -0.09
CA LEU A 261 -19.84 -8.04 -1.26
C LEU A 261 -19.57 -6.53 -1.17
N ALA A 262 -18.75 -6.01 -2.07
CA ALA A 262 -18.48 -4.57 -2.17
C ALA A 262 -19.47 -3.93 -3.16
N CYS A 263 -20.13 -2.83 -2.79
CA CYS A 263 -21.15 -2.20 -3.63
C CYS A 263 -21.21 -0.68 -3.48
N ARG A 264 -21.99 -0.01 -4.34
CA ARG A 264 -22.05 1.46 -4.36
C ARG A 264 -22.91 2.08 -3.25
N LYS A 265 -24.07 1.48 -2.93
CA LYS A 265 -25.11 2.10 -2.08
C LYS A 265 -25.56 1.27 -0.87
N GLY A 266 -25.19 -0.01 -0.80
CA GLY A 266 -25.70 -0.95 0.21
C GLY A 266 -26.69 -1.96 -0.35
N ILE A 267 -27.50 -2.55 0.54
CA ILE A 267 -28.36 -3.71 0.24
C ILE A 267 -29.84 -3.41 0.44
N GLU A 268 -30.68 -4.14 -0.29
CA GLU A 268 -32.12 -4.23 -0.04
C GLU A 268 -32.42 -5.31 1.01
N ASP A 269 -33.63 -5.30 1.58
CA ASP A 269 -34.12 -6.35 2.48
C ASP A 269 -34.00 -7.74 1.84
N SER A 270 -34.27 -7.84 0.53
CA SER A 270 -34.19 -9.11 -0.22
C SER A 270 -32.79 -9.75 -0.17
N ALA A 271 -31.74 -8.92 -0.20
CA ALA A 271 -30.36 -9.36 -0.03
C ALA A 271 -30.07 -9.74 1.42
N PHE A 272 -30.53 -8.94 2.39
CA PHE A 272 -30.35 -9.25 3.80
C PHE A 272 -30.97 -10.61 4.19
N TYR A 273 -32.21 -10.89 3.74
CA TYR A 273 -32.84 -12.19 3.94
C TYR A 273 -32.04 -13.32 3.30
N ALA A 274 -31.52 -13.13 2.09
CA ALA A 274 -30.68 -14.13 1.44
C ALA A 274 -29.37 -14.37 2.21
N MET A 275 -28.74 -13.33 2.75
CA MET A 275 -27.54 -13.46 3.60
C MET A 275 -27.86 -14.26 4.86
N LYS A 276 -29.01 -13.99 5.49
CA LYS A 276 -29.51 -14.75 6.66
C LYS A 276 -29.76 -16.22 6.33
N GLU A 277 -30.39 -16.53 5.20
CA GLU A 277 -30.61 -17.90 4.72
C GLU A 277 -29.28 -18.63 4.50
N GLN A 278 -28.29 -17.99 3.86
CA GLN A 278 -26.98 -18.59 3.62
C GLN A 278 -26.19 -18.82 4.91
N TRP A 279 -26.32 -17.92 5.88
CA TRP A 279 -25.69 -18.10 7.19
C TRP A 279 -26.33 -19.25 7.97
N ILE A 280 -27.66 -19.22 8.17
CA ILE A 280 -28.36 -20.20 9.00
C ILE A 280 -28.35 -21.59 8.35
N GLY A 281 -28.64 -21.67 7.05
CA GLY A 281 -28.76 -22.94 6.34
C GLY A 281 -27.42 -23.57 5.97
N ASN A 282 -26.43 -22.74 5.62
CA ASN A 282 -25.18 -23.22 5.01
C ASN A 282 -23.92 -22.80 5.75
N GLY A 283 -24.01 -22.01 6.83
CA GLY A 283 -22.84 -21.51 7.56
C GLY A 283 -21.98 -20.52 6.77
N LYS A 284 -22.50 -19.95 5.69
CA LYS A 284 -21.78 -19.00 4.83
C LYS A 284 -22.00 -17.59 5.34
N LEU A 285 -20.96 -16.98 5.91
CA LEU A 285 -21.03 -15.61 6.39
C LEU A 285 -20.69 -14.66 5.24
N ILE A 286 -21.70 -13.94 4.76
CA ILE A 286 -21.53 -12.89 3.76
C ILE A 286 -21.82 -11.57 4.45
N ILE A 287 -20.94 -10.59 4.27
CA ILE A 287 -21.19 -9.21 4.66
C ILE A 287 -21.20 -8.32 3.41
N CYS A 288 -21.85 -7.16 3.51
CA CYS A 288 -21.82 -6.17 2.44
C CYS A 288 -21.13 -4.90 2.93
N LEU A 289 -20.22 -4.35 2.14
CA LEU A 289 -19.58 -3.06 2.36
C LEU A 289 -19.96 -2.11 1.24
N ASP A 290 -20.50 -0.96 1.57
CA ASP A 290 -20.77 0.08 0.57
C ASP A 290 -19.58 1.05 0.41
N ASP A 291 -19.67 1.95 -0.58
CA ASP A 291 -18.61 2.93 -0.84
C ASP A 291 -18.36 3.83 0.39
N GLU A 292 -19.39 4.18 1.18
CA GLU A 292 -19.23 5.03 2.36
C GLU A 292 -18.40 4.32 3.43
N GLU A 293 -18.69 3.06 3.70
CA GLU A 293 -17.96 2.23 4.66
C GLU A 293 -16.52 1.95 4.19
N ILE A 294 -16.31 1.76 2.89
CA ILE A 294 -14.97 1.57 2.32
C ILE A 294 -14.15 2.87 2.41
N MET A 295 -14.78 4.04 2.21
CA MET A 295 -14.13 5.32 2.43
C MET A 295 -13.85 5.59 3.91
N GLU A 296 -14.75 5.17 4.82
CA GLU A 296 -14.53 5.23 6.27
C GLU A 296 -13.32 4.38 6.67
N MET A 297 -13.15 3.19 6.10
CA MET A 297 -11.96 2.36 6.31
C MET A 297 -10.66 3.06 5.89
N LEU A 298 -10.67 3.75 4.74
CA LEU A 298 -9.53 4.52 4.26
C LEU A 298 -9.22 5.69 5.20
N ASP A 299 -10.24 6.41 5.68
CA ASP A 299 -10.05 7.51 6.62
C ASP A 299 -9.55 7.02 8.00
N ILE A 300 -10.05 5.89 8.48
CA ILE A 300 -9.54 5.23 9.70
C ILE A 300 -8.05 4.91 9.52
N LYS A 301 -7.64 4.35 8.38
CA LYS A 301 -6.24 4.04 8.10
C LYS A 301 -5.38 5.30 8.04
N ARG A 302 -5.88 6.37 7.39
CA ARG A 302 -5.23 7.69 7.35
C ARG A 302 -4.92 8.22 8.75
N ASN A 303 -5.85 7.99 9.68
CA ASN A 303 -5.75 8.41 11.08
C ASN A 303 -5.08 7.36 11.98
N ASN A 304 -4.30 6.43 11.42
CA ASN A 304 -3.60 5.34 12.12
C ASN A 304 -4.50 4.41 12.97
N GLY A 305 -5.79 4.33 12.63
CA GLY A 305 -6.73 3.39 13.24
C GLY A 305 -6.70 1.99 12.60
N ILE A 306 -7.66 1.16 13.00
CA ILE A 306 -7.78 -0.25 12.56
C ILE A 306 -9.02 -0.40 11.64
N PRO A 307 -8.86 -0.46 10.31
CA PRO A 307 -9.97 -0.53 9.36
C PRO A 307 -10.87 -1.76 9.54
N GLU A 308 -10.32 -2.87 10.06
CA GLU A 308 -11.05 -4.11 10.34
C GLU A 308 -12.20 -3.92 11.34
N GLU A 309 -12.20 -2.87 12.17
CA GLU A 309 -13.31 -2.60 13.10
C GLU A 309 -14.64 -2.35 12.37
N ILE A 310 -14.62 -1.85 11.13
CA ILE A 310 -15.83 -1.72 10.30
C ILE A 310 -16.38 -3.10 9.96
N ILE A 311 -15.53 -4.04 9.54
CA ILE A 311 -15.92 -5.42 9.21
C ILE A 311 -16.47 -6.11 10.46
N LYS A 312 -15.78 -5.95 11.60
CA LYS A 312 -16.19 -6.51 12.89
C LYS A 312 -17.55 -5.98 13.35
N ARG A 313 -17.79 -4.66 13.21
CA ARG A 313 -19.09 -4.02 13.48
C ARG A 313 -20.18 -4.63 12.59
N LYS A 314 -19.93 -4.78 11.30
CA LYS A 314 -20.89 -5.39 10.35
C LYS A 314 -21.25 -6.83 10.70
N ILE A 315 -20.26 -7.63 11.12
CA ILE A 315 -20.51 -9.00 11.58
C ILE A 315 -21.34 -9.00 12.87
N ALA A 316 -21.05 -8.12 13.82
CA ALA A 316 -21.80 -8.00 15.06
C ALA A 316 -23.26 -7.59 14.80
N ASP A 317 -23.47 -6.52 14.01
CA ASP A 317 -24.79 -6.02 13.67
C ASP A 317 -25.62 -7.05 12.91
N PHE A 318 -24.99 -7.79 11.98
CA PHE A 318 -25.64 -8.89 11.28
C PHE A 318 -26.13 -9.96 12.26
N ARG A 319 -25.26 -10.38 13.19
CA ARG A 319 -25.58 -11.41 14.19
C ARG A 319 -26.66 -10.97 15.18
N MET A 320 -26.69 -9.71 15.57
CA MET A 320 -27.73 -9.16 16.47
C MET A 320 -29.11 -9.08 15.81
N LYS A 321 -29.18 -9.08 14.48
CA LYS A 321 -30.42 -9.05 13.69
C LYS A 321 -30.91 -10.45 13.27
N LEU A 322 -30.17 -11.51 13.60
CA LEU A 322 -30.62 -12.90 13.39
C LEU A 322 -31.73 -13.24 14.38
#